data_AF-A0A7S0FU41-F1
#
_entry.id   AF-A0A7S0FU41-F1
#
_cell.length_a   1.000
_cell.length_b   1.000
_cell.length_c   1.000
_cell.angle_alpha   90.00
_cell.angle_beta   90.00
_cell.angle_gamma   90.00
#
_symmetry.space_group_name_H-M   'P 1'
#
loop_
_entity.id
_entity.type
_entity.pdbx_description
1 polymer ?
#
loop_
_entity_poly.entity_id
_entity_poly.type
_entity_poly.pdbx_seq_one_letter_code
_entity_poly.pdbx_strand_id
1 'polypeptide(L)'
;VETLVACFGRCFQRSRLAASEVIHNRSLFSDDDTRQLRSRLGWAHVLDSAKIHQEDTNFPDKNKFTLDLAVHEERQVVRYIMGVARTESPEFLRDCKFTGGKWEEQWITTEDFPSTGTLCCRYVAADPHQVSQAGRR
;
A
#
# COMPACT_ATOMS: atom_id res chain seq x y z
N VAL A 1 -10.53 9.90 -15.29
CA VAL A 1 -10.08 10.42 -13.97
C VAL A 1 -11.05 11.43 -13.37
N GLU A 2 -11.34 12.56 -14.05
CA GLU A 2 -12.13 13.68 -13.46
C GLU A 2 -13.47 13.28 -12.85
N THR A 3 -14.28 12.51 -13.57
CA THR A 3 -15.58 12.07 -13.09
C THR A 3 -15.48 11.29 -11.78
N LEU A 4 -14.48 10.39 -11.67
CA LEU A 4 -14.29 9.59 -10.46
C LEU A 4 -13.88 10.48 -9.28
N VAL A 5 -12.94 11.40 -9.50
CA VAL A 5 -12.51 12.36 -8.47
C VAL A 5 -13.68 13.24 -8.01
N ALA A 6 -14.49 13.74 -8.95
CA ALA A 6 -15.68 14.52 -8.63
C ALA A 6 -16.70 13.70 -7.82
N CYS A 7 -16.91 12.43 -8.14
CA CYS A 7 -17.79 11.53 -7.40
C CYS A 7 -17.27 11.26 -5.96
N PHE A 8 -15.96 11.06 -5.79
CA PHE A 8 -15.32 10.93 -4.47
C PHE A 8 -15.53 12.19 -3.61
N GLY A 9 -15.31 13.37 -4.20
CA GLY A 9 -15.49 14.66 -3.52
C GLY A 9 -16.95 14.97 -3.16
N ARG A 10 -17.91 14.48 -3.96
CA ARG A 10 -19.35 14.63 -3.72
C ARG A 10 -19.96 13.54 -2.81
N CYS A 11 -19.12 12.77 -2.12
CA CYS A 11 -19.53 11.75 -1.14
C CYS A 11 -20.39 10.60 -1.71
N PHE A 12 -20.29 10.31 -3.01
CA PHE A 12 -20.98 9.14 -3.55
C PHE A 12 -20.28 7.87 -3.07
N GLN A 13 -20.94 7.09 -2.20
CA GLN A 13 -20.52 5.76 -1.69
C GLN A 13 -19.02 5.44 -1.86
N ARG A 14 -18.15 6.17 -1.14
CA ARG A 14 -16.69 6.17 -1.36
C ARG A 14 -16.07 4.77 -1.34
N SER A 15 -16.57 3.88 -0.48
CA SER A 15 -16.14 2.49 -0.40
C SER A 15 -16.36 1.71 -1.70
N ARG A 16 -17.44 1.99 -2.43
CA ARG A 16 -17.71 1.35 -3.74
C ARG A 16 -16.86 1.94 -4.85
N LEU A 17 -16.56 3.24 -4.78
CA LEU A 17 -15.66 3.89 -5.73
C LEU A 17 -14.19 3.48 -5.52
N ALA A 18 -13.82 3.18 -4.28
CA ALA A 18 -12.52 2.63 -3.90
C ALA A 18 -12.42 1.10 -4.08
N ALA A 19 -13.47 0.44 -4.57
CA ALA A 19 -13.45 -0.99 -4.79
C ALA A 19 -12.45 -1.37 -5.88
N SER A 20 -11.82 -2.53 -5.72
CA SER A 20 -10.79 -3.07 -6.64
C SER A 20 -11.29 -3.11 -8.09
N GLU A 21 -12.55 -3.50 -8.27
CA GLU A 21 -13.23 -3.61 -9.57
C GLU A 21 -13.44 -2.27 -10.28
N VAL A 22 -13.26 -1.16 -9.56
CA VAL A 22 -13.38 0.20 -10.08
C VAL A 22 -11.99 0.81 -10.21
N ILE A 23 -11.30 1.03 -9.09
CA ILE A 23 -10.10 1.88 -9.05
C ILE A 23 -8.86 1.21 -9.64
N HIS A 24 -8.84 -0.12 -9.69
CA HIS A 24 -7.76 -0.91 -10.30
C HIS A 24 -8.17 -1.59 -11.62
N ASN A 25 -9.31 -1.19 -12.19
CA ASN A 25 -9.79 -1.77 -13.44
C ASN A 25 -9.00 -1.25 -14.64
N ARG A 26 -8.12 -2.07 -15.17
CA ARG A 26 -7.26 -1.71 -16.32
C ARG A 26 -8.02 -1.52 -17.64
N SER A 27 -9.29 -1.93 -17.72
CA SER A 27 -10.14 -1.59 -18.87
C SER A 27 -10.74 -0.18 -18.76
N LEU A 28 -10.77 0.40 -17.55
CA LEU A 28 -11.28 1.76 -17.29
C LEU A 28 -10.16 2.79 -17.16
N PHE A 29 -9.02 2.41 -16.59
CA PHE A 29 -7.92 3.32 -16.27
C PHE A 29 -6.59 2.79 -16.79
N SER A 30 -5.87 3.65 -17.50
CA SER A 30 -4.46 3.41 -17.83
C SER A 30 -3.57 3.57 -16.59
N ASP A 31 -2.29 3.21 -16.73
CA ASP A 31 -1.31 3.41 -15.67
C ASP A 31 -1.15 4.91 -15.33
N ASP A 32 -1.25 5.80 -16.33
CA ASP A 32 -1.21 7.25 -16.11
C ASP A 32 -2.44 7.76 -15.36
N ASP A 33 -3.64 7.30 -15.77
CA ASP A 33 -4.87 7.61 -15.06
C ASP A 33 -4.79 7.18 -13.59
N THR A 34 -4.19 6.02 -13.33
CA THR A 34 -4.01 5.48 -11.97
C THR A 34 -3.04 6.34 -11.15
N ARG A 35 -1.95 6.85 -11.74
CA ARG A 35 -1.08 7.85 -11.08
C ARG A 35 -1.85 9.10 -10.73
N GLN A 36 -2.64 9.62 -11.67
CA GLN A 36 -3.43 10.82 -11.43
C GLN A 36 -4.44 10.61 -10.30
N LEU A 37 -5.15 9.48 -10.30
CA LEU A 37 -6.06 9.11 -9.22
C LEU A 37 -5.34 9.03 -7.88
N ARG A 38 -4.21 8.32 -7.80
CA ARG A 38 -3.40 8.24 -6.57
C ARG A 38 -2.96 9.62 -6.07
N SER A 39 -2.44 10.47 -6.96
CA SER A 39 -1.96 11.80 -6.58
C SER A 39 -3.05 12.74 -6.07
N ARG A 40 -4.31 12.53 -6.50
CA ARG A 40 -5.43 13.42 -6.18
C ARG A 40 -6.32 12.89 -5.07
N LEU A 41 -6.44 11.58 -4.95
CA LEU A 41 -7.25 10.93 -3.93
C LEU A 41 -6.41 10.52 -2.71
N GLY A 42 -5.11 10.27 -2.87
CA GLY A 42 -4.26 9.77 -1.79
C GLY A 42 -4.24 8.24 -1.69
N TRP A 43 -3.21 7.71 -1.04
CA TRP A 43 -2.98 6.27 -0.91
C TRP A 43 -4.08 5.52 -0.15
N ALA A 44 -4.65 6.09 0.91
CA ALA A 44 -5.68 5.44 1.71
C ALA A 44 -6.97 5.16 0.90
N HIS A 45 -7.18 5.89 -0.19
CA HIS A 45 -8.34 5.73 -1.05
C HIS A 45 -8.10 4.84 -2.27
N VAL A 46 -6.83 4.62 -2.64
CA VAL A 46 -6.45 3.82 -3.82
C VAL A 46 -5.71 2.54 -3.47
N LEU A 47 -5.48 2.25 -2.19
CA LEU A 47 -4.88 1.00 -1.73
C LEU A 47 -5.90 -0.13 -1.78
N ASP A 48 -5.60 -1.19 -2.52
CA ASP A 48 -6.31 -2.47 -2.44
C ASP A 48 -5.77 -3.29 -1.27
N SER A 49 -6.29 -3.01 -0.08
CA SER A 49 -5.92 -3.73 1.14
C SER A 49 -6.31 -5.21 1.08
N ALA A 50 -7.36 -5.57 0.33
CA ALA A 50 -7.83 -6.94 0.23
C ALA A 50 -6.87 -7.81 -0.59
N LYS A 51 -6.21 -7.22 -1.59
CA LYS A 51 -5.24 -7.91 -2.45
C LYS A 51 -3.80 -7.51 -2.19
N ILE A 52 -3.49 -6.87 -1.05
CA ILE A 52 -2.13 -6.42 -0.74
C ILE A 52 -1.09 -7.55 -0.74
N HIS A 53 -1.50 -8.82 -0.58
CA HIS A 53 -0.63 -9.97 -0.70
C HIS A 53 -0.17 -10.28 -2.15
N GLN A 54 -0.90 -9.80 -3.16
CA GLN A 54 -0.67 -10.11 -4.58
C GLN A 54 0.27 -9.08 -5.21
N GLU A 55 1.50 -9.50 -5.55
CA GLU A 55 2.55 -8.60 -6.07
C GLU A 55 2.13 -7.80 -7.31
N ASP A 56 1.18 -8.28 -8.11
CA ASP A 56 0.71 -7.66 -9.34
C ASP A 56 -0.52 -6.73 -9.17
N THR A 57 -0.88 -6.39 -7.93
CA THR A 57 -1.97 -5.44 -7.62
C THR A 57 -1.45 -4.08 -7.18
N ASN A 58 -2.32 -3.10 -6.87
CA ASN A 58 -1.94 -1.73 -6.49
C ASN A 58 -1.19 -0.94 -7.58
N PHE A 59 -1.68 -1.03 -8.82
CA PHE A 59 -1.15 -0.27 -9.97
C PHE A 59 -0.98 1.24 -9.69
N PRO A 60 -0.06 1.91 -10.40
CA PRO A 60 0.79 1.37 -11.47
C PRO A 60 2.09 0.73 -10.97
N ASP A 61 2.59 1.13 -9.81
CA ASP A 61 3.88 0.65 -9.28
C ASP A 61 3.79 -0.72 -8.60
N LYS A 62 2.61 -1.33 -8.71
CA LYS A 62 2.21 -2.54 -8.03
C LYS A 62 2.28 -2.38 -6.50
N ASN A 63 2.58 -3.44 -5.75
CA ASN A 63 2.82 -3.37 -4.29
C ASN A 63 4.16 -2.72 -3.90
N LYS A 64 4.70 -1.82 -4.74
CA LYS A 64 5.81 -0.96 -4.37
C LYS A 64 5.24 0.37 -3.84
N PHE A 65 5.54 0.66 -2.59
CA PHE A 65 5.07 1.83 -1.90
C PHE A 65 6.22 2.82 -1.72
N THR A 66 5.94 4.09 -1.94
CA THR A 66 6.83 5.22 -1.62
C THR A 66 5.97 6.24 -0.91
N LEU A 67 6.18 6.34 0.40
CA LEU A 67 5.28 6.98 1.36
C LEU A 67 6.06 8.01 2.19
N ASP A 68 5.68 9.27 2.10
CA ASP A 68 6.15 10.39 2.89
C ASP A 68 5.46 10.41 4.25
N LEU A 69 6.23 10.18 5.31
CA LEU A 69 5.75 10.15 6.68
C LEU A 69 5.38 11.54 7.22
N ALA A 70 5.74 12.63 6.53
CA ALA A 70 5.20 13.94 6.85
C ALA A 70 3.68 14.01 6.57
N VAL A 71 3.19 13.21 5.62
CA VAL A 71 1.77 13.12 5.27
C VAL A 71 1.07 12.14 6.21
N HIS A 72 0.09 12.64 6.97
CA HIS A 72 -0.64 11.82 7.95
C HIS A 72 -1.29 10.57 7.33
N GLU A 73 -1.91 10.72 6.16
CA GLU A 73 -2.53 9.62 5.44
C GLU A 73 -1.53 8.52 5.09
N GLU A 74 -0.38 8.89 4.54
CA GLU A 74 0.66 7.95 4.14
C GLU A 74 1.29 7.26 5.35
N ARG A 75 1.42 7.95 6.50
CA ARG A 75 1.78 7.28 7.77
C ARG A 75 0.80 6.18 8.16
N GLN A 76 -0.50 6.39 7.97
CA GLN A 76 -1.48 5.34 8.30
C GLN A 76 -1.34 4.14 7.36
N VAL A 77 -1.08 4.39 6.08
CA VAL A 77 -0.81 3.33 5.09
C VAL A 77 0.46 2.55 5.45
N VAL A 78 1.53 3.23 5.86
CA VAL A 78 2.74 2.57 6.34
C VAL A 78 2.47 1.73 7.58
N ARG A 79 1.77 2.28 8.60
CA ARG A 79 1.41 1.53 9.80
C ARG A 79 0.60 0.28 9.49
N TYR A 80 -0.32 0.39 8.53
CA TYR A 80 -1.08 -0.75 8.03
C TYR A 80 -0.16 -1.80 7.40
N ILE A 81 0.68 -1.42 6.43
CA ILE A 81 1.61 -2.34 5.74
C ILE A 81 2.54 -3.04 6.74
N MET A 82 3.14 -2.28 7.66
CA MET A 82 4.02 -2.80 8.71
C MET A 82 3.28 -3.73 9.66
N GLY A 83 2.04 -3.38 10.02
CA GLY A 83 1.17 -4.20 10.85
C GLY A 83 0.85 -5.55 10.20
N VAL A 84 0.49 -5.54 8.91
CA VAL A 84 0.27 -6.77 8.12
C VAL A 84 1.53 -7.62 8.09
N ALA A 85 2.68 -7.03 7.74
CA ALA A 85 3.96 -7.74 7.72
C ALA A 85 4.34 -8.31 9.08
N ARG A 86 4.10 -7.58 10.18
CA ARG A 86 4.34 -8.07 11.54
C ARG A 86 3.48 -9.28 11.87
N THR A 87 2.22 -9.27 11.44
CA THR A 87 1.28 -10.37 11.69
C THR A 87 1.59 -11.59 10.83
N GLU A 88 2.03 -11.40 9.59
CA GLU A 88 2.29 -12.50 8.64
C GLU A 88 3.75 -12.96 8.66
N SER A 89 4.68 -12.11 8.20
CA SER A 89 6.12 -12.30 8.30
C SER A 89 6.85 -11.02 7.90
N PRO A 90 7.83 -10.53 8.71
CA PRO A 90 8.69 -9.41 8.32
C PRO A 90 9.41 -9.61 6.98
N GLU A 91 9.67 -10.85 6.58
CA GLU A 91 10.36 -11.21 5.33
C GLU A 91 9.57 -10.83 4.07
N PHE A 92 8.27 -10.56 4.20
CA PHE A 92 7.42 -10.11 3.10
C PHE A 92 7.65 -8.65 2.73
N LEU A 93 8.35 -7.89 3.59
CA LEU A 93 8.81 -6.54 3.28
C LEU A 93 10.17 -6.57 2.60
N ARG A 94 10.18 -6.26 1.30
CA ARG A 94 11.37 -6.23 0.45
C ARG A 94 11.73 -4.81 0.05
N ASP A 95 12.97 -4.62 -0.40
CA ASP A 95 13.48 -3.35 -0.93
C ASP A 95 13.26 -2.14 0.01
N CYS A 96 13.25 -2.38 1.32
CA CYS A 96 12.96 -1.36 2.32
C CYS A 96 14.08 -0.32 2.40
N LYS A 97 13.73 0.95 2.23
CA LYS A 97 14.64 2.09 2.31
C LYS A 97 13.93 3.24 3.02
N PHE A 98 14.66 3.94 3.87
CA PHE A 98 14.16 5.14 4.54
C PHE A 98 15.14 6.30 4.37
N THR A 99 14.62 7.49 4.10
CA THR A 99 15.45 8.69 3.86
C THR A 99 15.66 9.55 5.10
N GLY A 100 14.96 9.29 6.21
CA GLY A 100 15.12 10.03 7.47
C GLY A 100 16.16 9.47 8.44
N GLY A 101 17.01 8.53 8.01
CA GLY A 101 18.01 7.89 8.87
C GLY A 101 18.31 6.45 8.49
N LYS A 102 18.79 5.66 9.45
CA LYS A 102 18.97 4.22 9.26
C LYS A 102 17.61 3.52 9.36
N TRP A 103 17.32 2.64 8.42
CA TRP A 103 16.23 1.68 8.54
C TRP A 103 16.56 0.72 9.69
N GLU A 104 15.75 0.71 10.73
CA GLU A 104 15.90 -0.22 11.84
C GLU A 104 14.78 -1.26 11.73
N GLU A 105 15.13 -2.55 11.69
CA GLU A 105 14.16 -3.66 11.70
C GLU A 105 13.20 -3.59 12.90
N GLN A 106 13.61 -2.88 13.96
CA GLN A 106 12.81 -2.58 15.15
C GLN A 106 11.55 -1.73 14.84
N TRP A 107 11.47 -1.02 13.72
CA TRP A 107 10.26 -0.25 13.37
C TRP A 107 9.05 -1.12 13.03
N ILE A 108 9.27 -2.41 12.74
CA ILE A 108 8.19 -3.36 12.60
C ILE A 108 7.52 -3.61 13.96
N THR A 109 8.23 -3.39 15.08
CA THR A 109 7.79 -3.75 16.43
C THR A 109 7.47 -2.56 17.35
N THR A 110 7.92 -1.33 17.04
CA THR A 110 7.73 -0.16 17.92
C THR A 110 6.49 0.67 17.61
N GLU A 111 5.85 1.21 18.66
CA GLU A 111 4.72 2.16 18.55
C GLU A 111 5.20 3.58 18.15
N ASP A 112 6.48 3.87 18.34
CA ASP A 112 7.14 5.15 18.04
C ASP A 112 7.51 5.27 16.55
N PHE A 113 6.48 5.28 15.71
CA PHE A 113 6.67 5.40 14.27
C PHE A 113 7.13 6.83 13.89
N PRO A 114 8.18 6.99 13.04
CA PRO A 114 8.67 8.31 12.67
C PRO A 114 7.61 9.18 12.00
N SER A 115 7.70 10.49 12.25
CA SER A 115 6.74 11.49 11.77
C SER A 115 7.19 12.25 10.51
N THR A 116 8.40 11.97 10.01
CA THR A 116 9.00 12.60 8.83
C THR A 116 9.89 11.62 8.08
N GLY A 117 10.28 11.97 6.84
CA GLY A 117 11.09 11.14 5.95
C GLY A 117 10.24 10.29 5.01
N THR A 118 10.88 9.70 3.99
CA THR A 118 10.21 8.87 2.99
C THR A 118 10.57 7.42 3.21
N LEU A 119 9.56 6.57 3.35
CA LEU A 119 9.69 5.12 3.33
C LEU A 119 9.40 4.59 1.93
N CYS A 120 10.33 3.83 1.38
CA CYS A 120 10.10 2.98 0.22
C CYS A 120 10.13 1.52 0.67
N CYS A 121 9.12 0.73 0.31
CA CYS A 121 9.10 -0.71 0.55
C CYS A 121 8.29 -1.42 -0.53
N ARG A 122 8.47 -2.74 -0.65
CA ARG A 122 7.61 -3.62 -1.44
C ARG A 122 7.03 -4.70 -0.54
N TYR A 123 5.72 -4.88 -0.57
CA TYR A 123 5.08 -6.00 0.13
C TYR A 123 4.81 -7.16 -0.83
N VAL A 124 5.39 -8.32 -0.55
CA VAL A 124 5.20 -9.56 -1.32
C VAL A 124 5.01 -10.70 -0.32
N ALA A 125 3.76 -11.11 -0.14
CA ALA A 125 3.49 -12.33 0.64
C ALA A 125 4.00 -13.55 -0.12
N ALA A 126 4.51 -14.56 0.61
CA ALA A 126 4.73 -15.85 0.01
C ALA A 126 3.39 -16.43 -0.47
N ASP A 127 3.40 -17.06 -1.64
CA ASP A 127 2.23 -17.77 -2.16
C ASP A 127 1.70 -18.69 -1.04
N PRO A 128 0.41 -18.63 -0.65
CA PRO A 128 -0.15 -19.48 0.41
C PRO A 128 0.10 -20.97 0.16
N HIS A 129 0.37 -21.38 -1.09
CA HIS A 129 0.79 -22.74 -1.43
C HIS A 129 2.22 -23.11 -1.01
N GLN A 130 3.11 -22.14 -0.79
CA GLN A 130 4.50 -22.37 -0.35
C GLN A 130 4.65 -22.36 1.18
N VAL A 131 3.80 -21.63 1.91
CA VAL A 131 3.89 -21.52 3.38
C VAL A 131 3.62 -22.86 4.09
N SER A 132 2.87 -23.77 3.46
CA SER A 132 2.57 -25.11 4.00
C SER A 132 3.80 -26.05 4.13
N GLN A 133 4.95 -25.73 3.54
CA GLN A 133 6.15 -26.56 3.63
C GLN A 133 7.20 -26.07 4.63
N ALA A 134 7.17 -24.80 5.04
CA ALA A 134 8.16 -24.23 5.95
C ALA A 134 7.87 -24.49 7.45
N GLY A 135 6.61 -24.75 7.81
CA GLY A 135 6.18 -24.99 9.20
C GLY A 135 6.26 -26.44 9.70
N ARG A 136 6.97 -27.34 9.00
CA ARG A 136 7.13 -28.77 9.37
C ARG A 136 8.59 -29.21 9.53
N ARG A 137 9.48 -28.32 9.97
CA ARG A 137 10.85 -28.69 10.35
C ARG A 137 11.17 -28.23 11.75
#